data_AF-A0A5E4LJ77-F1
#
_entry.id   AF-A0A5E4LJ77-F1
#
_cell.length_a   1.000
_cell.length_b   1.000
_cell.length_c   1.000
_cell.angle_alpha   90.00
_cell.angle_beta   90.00
_cell.angle_gamma   90.00
#
_symmetry.space_group_name_H-M   'P 1'
#
loop_
_entity.id
_entity.type
_entity.pdbx_description
1 polymer ?
#
loop_
_entity_poly.entity_id
_entity_poly.type
_entity_poly.pdbx_seq_one_letter_code
_entity_poly.pdbx_strand_id
1 'polypeptide(L)'
;MVTVYDVAPNKLIAKAAEKLKGMNIAPPAWITTVKSGSHRDRVPQQKDFWYIRLASLLRNAYVNGKVGVSSLRAHYGGKKVRGVRPEKKRKAGG
;
A
#
# COMPACT_ATOMS: atom_id res chain seq x y z
N MET A 1 19.59 15.37 -13.97
CA MET A 1 18.18 14.99 -14.15
C MET A 1 17.71 14.37 -12.84
N VAL A 2 16.61 14.84 -12.25
CA VAL A 2 16.14 14.34 -10.94
C VAL A 2 15.35 13.05 -11.13
N THR A 3 15.69 12.01 -10.37
CA THR A 3 15.07 10.69 -10.42
C THR A 3 14.27 10.39 -9.14
N VAL A 4 13.53 9.27 -9.14
CA VAL A 4 12.76 8.80 -7.96
C VAL A 4 13.67 8.47 -6.77
N TYR A 5 14.97 8.23 -7.01
CA TYR A 5 15.95 7.91 -5.97
C TYR A 5 16.43 9.15 -5.21
N ASP A 6 16.34 10.33 -5.82
CA ASP A 6 16.89 11.58 -5.27
C ASP A 6 15.93 12.29 -4.29
N VAL A 7 14.70 11.79 -4.16
CA VAL A 7 13.65 12.41 -3.35
C VAL A 7 13.24 11.49 -2.21
N ALA A 8 13.01 12.08 -1.03
CA ALA A 8 12.49 11.37 0.13
C ALA A 8 11.19 10.60 -0.23
N PRO A 9 11.12 9.27 -0.02
CA PRO A 9 10.01 8.43 -0.47
C PRO A 9 8.64 8.90 0.04
N ASN A 10 8.56 9.30 1.31
CA ASN A 10 7.31 9.74 1.93
C ASN A 10 6.75 11.01 1.28
N LYS A 11 7.63 11.97 0.97
CA LYS A 11 7.23 13.23 0.30
C LYS A 11 6.75 12.97 -1.12
N LEU A 12 7.44 12.07 -1.85
CA LEU A 12 7.05 11.66 -3.19
C LEU A 12 5.69 10.96 -3.20
N ILE A 13 5.47 10.02 -2.28
CA ILE A 13 4.21 9.27 -2.17
C ILE A 13 3.04 10.21 -1.84
N ALA A 14 3.24 11.16 -0.92
CA ALA A 14 2.19 12.12 -0.54
C ALA A 14 1.76 12.98 -1.74
N LYS A 15 2.71 13.62 -2.44
CA LYS A 15 2.43 14.44 -3.62
C LYS A 15 1.86 13.62 -4.79
N ALA A 16 2.32 12.39 -4.97
CA ALA A 16 1.79 11.50 -6.00
C ALA A 16 0.34 11.09 -5.68
N ALA A 17 0.00 10.83 -4.42
CA ALA A 17 -1.36 10.53 -4.01
C ALA A 17 -2.31 11.71 -4.30
N GLU A 18 -1.88 12.95 -4.05
CA GLU A 18 -2.65 14.15 -4.40
C GLU A 18 -2.90 14.26 -5.91
N LYS A 19 -1.87 14.04 -6.73
CA LYS A 19 -2.02 14.02 -8.19
C LYS A 19 -2.98 12.93 -8.66
N LEU A 20 -2.93 11.74 -8.08
CA LEU A 20 -3.81 10.61 -8.43
C LEU A 20 -5.28 10.89 -8.09
N LYS A 21 -5.56 11.66 -7.03
CA LYS A 21 -6.92 12.13 -6.75
C LYS A 21 -7.44 13.05 -7.85
N GLY A 22 -6.59 13.95 -8.35
CA GLY A 22 -6.94 14.86 -9.45
C GLY A 22 -7.20 14.17 -10.79
N MET A 23 -6.68 12.96 -10.99
CA MET A 23 -6.88 12.16 -12.22
C MET A 23 -8.24 11.44 -12.28
N ASN A 24 -9.15 11.72 -11.34
CA ASN A 24 -10.51 11.17 -11.29
C ASN A 24 -10.58 9.63 -11.30
N ILE A 25 -9.55 8.97 -10.76
CA ILE A 25 -9.56 7.51 -10.63
C ILE A 25 -10.46 7.16 -9.44
N ALA A 26 -11.62 6.57 -9.74
CA ALA A 26 -12.59 6.20 -8.73
C ALA A 26 -12.07 5.03 -7.87
N PRO A 27 -12.08 5.17 -6.53
CA PRO A 27 -11.74 4.06 -5.67
C PRO A 27 -12.85 2.99 -5.72
N PRO A 28 -12.51 1.70 -5.55
CA PRO A 28 -13.51 0.65 -5.45
C PRO A 28 -14.44 0.88 -4.26
N ALA A 29 -15.73 0.59 -4.43
CA ALA A 29 -16.75 0.81 -3.40
C ALA A 29 -16.47 0.09 -2.07
N TRP A 30 -15.78 -1.05 -2.11
CA TRP A 30 -15.46 -1.86 -0.94
C TRP A 30 -14.27 -1.34 -0.11
N ILE A 31 -13.54 -0.33 -0.57
CA ILE A 31 -12.29 0.08 0.10
C ILE A 31 -12.50 0.62 1.52
N THR A 32 -13.68 1.15 1.80
CA THR A 32 -14.06 1.72 3.10
C THR A 32 -14.46 0.67 4.13
N THR A 33 -14.78 -0.56 3.70
CA THR A 33 -15.28 -1.62 4.57
C THR A 33 -14.25 -2.71 4.84
N VAL A 34 -13.23 -2.85 4.00
CA VAL A 34 -12.25 -3.93 4.12
C VAL A 34 -10.97 -3.54 4.85
N LYS A 35 -10.36 -4.53 5.51
CA LYS A 35 -9.00 -4.40 6.05
C LYS A 35 -7.99 -4.56 4.92
N SER A 36 -6.81 -3.95 5.06
CA SER A 36 -5.72 -4.06 4.07
C SER A 36 -5.10 -5.47 3.97
N GLY A 37 -5.37 -6.35 4.93
CA GLY A 37 -5.02 -7.75 4.88
C GLY A 37 -5.30 -8.48 6.19
N SER A 38 -5.13 -9.79 6.18
CA SER A 38 -5.43 -10.66 7.34
C SER A 38 -4.61 -10.36 8.60
N HIS A 39 -3.52 -9.61 8.47
CA HIS A 39 -2.62 -9.20 9.56
C HIS A 39 -3.06 -7.93 10.28
N ARG A 40 -4.06 -7.21 9.75
CA ARG A 40 -4.61 -6.00 10.38
C ARG A 40 -5.91 -6.30 11.09
N ASP A 41 -6.10 -5.68 12.26
CA ASP A 41 -7.33 -5.82 13.04
C ASP A 41 -8.38 -4.77 12.68
N ARG A 42 -7.96 -3.59 12.24
CA ARG A 42 -8.85 -2.48 11.88
C ARG A 42 -8.68 -2.08 10.41
N VAL A 43 -9.74 -1.45 9.88
CA VAL A 43 -9.76 -0.83 8.56
C VAL A 43 -8.81 0.39 8.56
N PRO A 44 -8.15 0.72 7.44
CA PRO A 44 -7.35 1.93 7.34
C PRO A 44 -8.16 3.20 7.68
N GLN A 45 -7.67 4.00 8.63
CA GLN A 45 -8.37 5.21 9.10
C GLN A 45 -8.26 6.40 8.13
N GLN A 46 -7.22 6.41 7.29
CA GLN A 46 -7.00 7.46 6.31
C GLN A 46 -8.00 7.32 5.16
N LYS A 47 -8.83 8.35 4.92
CA LYS A 47 -9.79 8.39 3.79
C LYS A 47 -9.10 8.20 2.44
N ASP A 48 -7.87 8.70 2.33
CA ASP A 48 -7.06 8.65 1.10
C ASP A 48 -6.17 7.41 0.99
N PHE A 49 -6.39 6.41 1.86
CA PHE A 49 -5.55 5.22 1.94
C PHE A 49 -5.35 4.56 0.56
N TRP A 50 -6.40 4.52 -0.26
CA TRP A 50 -6.33 3.91 -1.59
C TRP A 50 -5.36 4.62 -2.52
N TYR A 51 -5.39 5.96 -2.55
CA TYR A 51 -4.48 6.76 -3.38
C TYR A 51 -3.04 6.70 -2.88
N ILE A 52 -2.84 6.72 -1.56
CA ILE A 52 -1.53 6.52 -0.95
C ILE A 52 -0.98 5.14 -1.31
N ARG A 53 -1.85 4.13 -1.31
CA ARG A 53 -1.48 2.76 -1.64
C ARG A 53 -1.10 2.61 -3.11
N LEU A 54 -1.85 3.23 -4.02
CA LEU A 54 -1.53 3.30 -5.45
C LEU A 54 -0.19 3.99 -5.68
N ALA A 55 0.04 5.16 -5.08
CA ALA A 55 1.29 5.89 -5.22
C ALA A 55 2.50 5.07 -4.74
N SER A 56 2.36 4.37 -3.60
CA SER A 56 3.39 3.45 -3.11
C SER A 56 3.63 2.28 -4.07
N LEU A 57 2.58 1.75 -4.70
CA LEU A 57 2.68 0.64 -5.64
C LEU A 57 3.39 1.06 -6.94
N LEU A 58 3.08 2.24 -7.47
CA LEU A 58 3.79 2.83 -8.61
C LEU A 58 5.27 3.04 -8.29
N ARG A 59 5.60 3.58 -7.12
CA ARG A 59 7.00 3.73 -6.69
C ARG A 59 7.70 2.37 -6.60
N ASN A 60 7.05 1.36 -6.03
CA ASN A 60 7.62 0.02 -5.90
C ASN A 60 7.89 -0.61 -7.27
N ALA A 61 6.94 -0.49 -8.20
CA ALA A 61 7.11 -0.95 -9.57
C ALA A 61 8.25 -0.21 -10.29
N TYR A 62 8.40 1.10 -10.10
CA TYR A 62 9.49 1.87 -10.68
C TYR A 62 10.86 1.42 -10.14
N VAL A 63 10.98 1.20 -8.83
CA VAL A 63 12.26 0.85 -8.20
C VAL A 63 12.67 -0.59 -8.46
N ASN A 64 11.73 -1.53 -8.39
CA ASN A 64 12.01 -2.97 -8.47
C ASN A 64 11.80 -3.54 -9.88
N GLY A 65 11.25 -2.76 -10.82
CA GLY A 65 10.93 -3.21 -12.17
C GLY A 65 9.75 -4.19 -12.21
N LYS A 66 10.01 -5.47 -12.45
CA LYS A 66 8.97 -6.50 -12.60
C LYS A 66 8.42 -6.91 -11.22
N VAL A 67 7.19 -6.52 -10.92
CA VAL A 67 6.50 -6.87 -9.67
C VAL A 67 5.25 -7.69 -9.92
N GLY A 68 5.19 -8.86 -9.27
CA GLY A 68 3.99 -9.71 -9.25
C GLY A 68 3.09 -9.43 -8.05
N VAL A 69 1.81 -9.77 -8.16
CA VAL A 69 0.80 -9.59 -7.10
C VAL A 69 1.22 -10.29 -5.79
N SER A 70 1.73 -11.52 -5.87
CA SER A 70 2.21 -12.26 -4.69
C SER A 70 3.40 -11.57 -4.00
N SER A 71 4.29 -10.94 -4.77
CA SER A 71 5.44 -10.20 -4.25
C SER A 71 4.99 -8.92 -3.53
N LEU A 72 4.08 -8.15 -4.14
CA LEU A 72 3.49 -6.97 -3.52
C LEU A 72 2.73 -7.33 -2.23
N ARG A 73 1.98 -8.44 -2.23
CA ARG A 73 1.31 -8.95 -1.04
C ARG A 73 2.29 -9.35 0.06
N ALA A 74 3.49 -9.81 -0.28
CA ALA A 74 4.55 -10.11 0.69
C ALA A 74 5.25 -8.86 1.20
N HIS A 75 5.48 -7.86 0.33
CA HIS A 75 6.09 -6.56 0.67
C HIS A 75 5.22 -5.79 1.65
N TYR A 76 3.92 -5.72 1.40
CA TYR A 76 2.98 -5.03 2.26
C TYR A 76 2.33 -5.92 3.33
N GLY A 77 2.74 -7.17 3.40
CA GLY A 77 2.34 -8.08 4.47
C GLY A 77 2.95 -7.65 5.80
N GLY A 78 2.42 -8.20 6.89
CA GLY A 78 2.82 -7.82 8.23
C GLY A 78 2.80 -8.99 9.19
N LYS A 79 3.24 -8.71 10.41
CA LYS A 79 3.17 -9.63 11.54
C LYS A 79 1.70 -9.74 11.97
N LYS A 80 1.20 -10.97 12.11
CA LYS A 80 -0.14 -11.24 12.65
C LYS A 80 -0.03 -11.80 14.07
N VAL A 81 -0.71 -11.13 14.99
CA VAL A 81 -0.90 -11.60 16.37
C VAL A 81 -1.89 -12.77 16.36
N ARG A 82 -1.57 -13.83 17.12
CA ARG A 82 -2.33 -15.11 17.12
C ARG A 82 -2.78 -15.50 18.53
N GLY A 83 -3.09 -14.50 19.36
CA GLY A 83 -3.41 -14.67 20.77
C GLY A 83 -2.21 -15.25 21.52
N VAL A 84 -2.37 -16.42 22.11
CA VAL A 84 -1.35 -17.12 22.92
C VAL A 84 -0.22 -17.70 22.05
N ARG A 85 -0.46 -17.97 20.76
CA ARG A 85 0.54 -18.60 19.88
C ARG A 85 1.52 -17.56 19.35
N PRO A 86 2.78 -17.94 19.09
CA PRO A 86 3.76 -17.03 18.49
C PRO A 86 3.27 -16.41 17.18
N GLU A 87 3.66 -15.16 17.01
CA GLU A 87 3.32 -14.32 15.88
C GLU A 87 3.97 -14.83 14.60
N LYS A 88 3.26 -14.71 13.47
CA LYS A 88 3.78 -15.12 12.16
C LYS A 88 3.51 -14.05 11.11
N LYS A 89 4.42 -13.93 10.13
CA LYS A 89 4.19 -13.07 8.96
C LYS A 89 2.98 -13.60 8.16
N ARG A 90 2.14 -12.68 7.71
CA ARG A 90 1.00 -12.94 6.82
C ARG A 90 1.01 -11.92 5.68
N LYS A 91 0.71 -12.41 4.48
CA LYS A 91 0.61 -11.58 3.28
C LYS A 91 -0.55 -10.59 3.40
N ALA A 92 -0.45 -9.46 2.71
CA ALA A 92 -1.53 -8.51 2.54
C ALA A 92 -2.66 -9.06 1.66
N GLY A 93 -3.80 -8.38 1.68
CA GLY A 93 -4.89 -8.65 0.74
C GLY A 93 -4.47 -8.34 -0.69
N GLY A 94 -5.07 -9.06 -1.62
CA GLY A 94 -4.85 -8.98 -3.06
C GLY A 94 -5.06 -10.34 -3.70
#